data_AF-A0A6B0X245-F1
#
_entry.id   AF-A0A6B0X245-F1
#
_cell.length_a   1.000
_cell.length_b   1.000
_cell.length_c   1.000
_cell.angle_alpha   90.00
_cell.angle_beta   90.00
_cell.angle_gamma   90.00
#
_symmetry.space_group_name_H-M   'P 1'
#
loop_
_entity.id
_entity.type
_entity.pdbx_description
1 polymer ?
#
loop_
_entity_poly.entity_id
_entity_poly.type
_entity_poly.pdbx_seq_one_letter_code
_entity_poly.pdbx_strand_id
1 'polypeptide(L)' 'MNCFELDQAQQRLPELVERARRGEDVTITERNQPVVKFVAVERCT' A
#
# COMPACT_ATOMS: atom_id res chain seq x y z
N MET A 1 -11.19 -3.36 -0.80
CA MET A 1 -10.30 -2.42 -0.08
C MET A 1 -9.21 -3.27 0.54
N ASN A 2 -7.95 -3.09 0.11
CA ASN A 2 -6.84 -3.95 0.47
C ASN A 2 -6.06 -3.31 1.63
N CYS A 3 -6.44 -3.63 2.86
CA CYS A 3 -5.81 -3.10 4.08
C CYS A 3 -4.81 -4.10 4.67
N PHE A 4 -3.63 -3.61 5.09
CA PHE A 4 -2.59 -4.42 5.73
C PHE A 4 -2.08 -3.70 6.98
N GLU A 5 -1.91 -4.41 8.09
CA GLU A 5 -1.23 -3.83 9.25
C GLU A 5 0.24 -3.50 8.92
N LEU A 6 0.77 -2.46 9.55
CA LEU A 6 2.09 -1.90 9.26
C LEU A 6 3.22 -2.93 9.31
N ASP A 7 3.19 -3.83 10.30
CA ASP A 7 4.17 -4.90 10.48
C ASP A 7 4.15 -5.91 9.31
N GLN A 8 2.98 -6.32 8.87
CA GLN A 8 2.80 -7.20 7.72
C GLN A 8 3.20 -6.50 6.42
N ALA A 9 2.87 -5.21 6.30
CA ALA A 9 3.18 -4.42 5.12
C ALA A 9 4.70 -4.22 4.94
N GLN A 10 5.45 -4.03 6.03
CA GLN A 10 6.91 -3.90 5.99
C GLN A 10 7.59 -5.16 5.43
N GLN A 11 7.10 -6.35 5.80
CA GLN A 11 7.65 -7.62 5.31
C GLN A 11 7.32 -7.88 3.84
N ARG A 12 6.24 -7.27 3.33
CA ARG A 12 5.68 -7.52 1.98
C ARG A 12 5.77 -6.30 1.08
N LEU A 13 6.55 -5.30 1.45
CA LEU A 13 6.62 -4.01 0.76
C LEU A 13 6.81 -4.16 -0.77
N PRO A 14 7.72 -5.03 -1.27
CA PRO A 14 7.88 -5.22 -2.72
C PRO A 14 6.61 -5.72 -3.42
N GLU A 15 5.90 -6.67 -2.81
CA GLU A 15 4.64 -7.21 -3.36
C GLU A 15 3.55 -6.13 -3.39
N LEU A 16 3.42 -5.36 -2.31
CA LEU A 16 2.43 -4.30 -2.19
C LEU A 16 2.66 -3.18 -3.21
N VAL A 17 3.92 -2.84 -3.48
CA VAL A 17 4.29 -1.90 -4.55
C VAL A 17 3.88 -2.44 -5.92
N GLU A 18 4.15 -3.71 -6.23
CA GLU A 18 3.76 -4.31 -7.51
C GLU A 18 2.24 -4.33 -7.70
N ARG A 19 1.47 -4.55 -6.63
CA ARG A 19 0.00 -4.45 -6.67
C ARG A 19 -0.46 -3.03 -6.98
N ALA A 20 0.11 -2.03 -6.31
CA ALA A 20 -0.18 -0.63 -6.60
C ALA A 20 0.16 -0.26 -8.05
N ARG A 21 1.29 -0.75 -8.59
CA ARG A 21 1.67 -0.57 -10.00
C ARG A 21 0.67 -1.16 -10.99
N ARG A 22 -0.09 -2.18 -10.60
CA ARG A 22 -1.17 -2.80 -11.41
C ARG A 22 -2.51 -2.06 -11.29
N GLY A 23 -2.57 -0.97 -10.53
CA GLY A 23 -3.76 -0.15 -10.34
C GLY A 23 -4.58 -0.53 -9.10
N GLU A 24 -4.05 -1.35 -8.19
CA GLU A 24 -4.73 -1.64 -6.93
C GLU A 24 -4.50 -0.53 -5.89
N ASP A 25 -5.57 -0.06 -5.26
CA ASP A 25 -5.48 0.79 -4.08
C ASP A 25 -5.12 -0.05 -2.85
N VAL A 26 -3.88 0.11 -2.36
CA VAL A 26 -3.37 -0.57 -1.17
C VAL A 26 -3.29 0.41 -0.01
N THR A 27 -3.88 0.07 1.13
CA THR A 27 -3.87 0.87 2.35
C THR A 27 -3.09 0.13 3.44
N ILE A 28 -2.16 0.81 4.10
CA ILE A 28 -1.53 0.32 5.31
C ILE A 28 -2.26 0.94 6.50
N THR A 29 -2.60 0.11 7.49
CA THR A 29 -3.20 0.49 8.75
C THR A 29 -2.24 0.29 9.92
N GLU A 30 -2.44 1.06 10.98
CA GLU A 30 -1.84 0.83 12.29
C GLU A 30 -2.94 0.99 13.33
N ARG A 31 -3.16 -0.02 14.18
CA ARG A 31 -4.25 0.00 15.18
C ARG A 31 -5.62 0.29 14.55
N ASN A 32 -5.89 -0.34 13.39
CA ASN A 32 -7.10 -0.14 12.58
C ASN A 32 -7.30 1.29 12.02
N GLN A 33 -6.27 2.15 12.05
CA GLN A 33 -6.33 3.47 11.44
C GLN A 33 -5.47 3.50 10.18
N PRO A 34 -5.96 4.05 9.05
CA PRO A 34 -5.17 4.17 7.84
C PRO A 34 -4.03 5.18 8.05
N VAL A 35 -2.80 4.75 7.78
CA VAL A 35 -1.60 5.59 7.96
C VAL A 35 -0.88 5.88 6.64
N VAL A 36 -0.97 4.99 5.65
CA VAL A 36 -0.33 5.13 4.34
C VAL A 36 -1.23 4.53 3.26
N LYS A 37 -1.21 5.12 2.06
CA LYS A 37 -1.83 4.55 0.85
C LYS A 37 -0.79 4.47 -0.26
N PHE A 38 -0.68 3.32 -0.91
CA PHE A 38 0.03 3.20 -2.19
C PHE A 38 -0.97 3.35 -3.34
N VAL A 39 -0.63 4.22 -4.27
CA VAL A 39 -1.33 4.43 -5.54
C VAL A 39 -0.30 4.54 -6.65
N ALA A 40 -0.62 4.02 -7.83
CA ALA A 40 0.16 4.35 -9.01
C ALA A 40 0.00 5.85 -9.31
N VAL A 41 1.11 6.54 -9.49
CA VAL A 41 1.14 7.93 -9.94
C VAL A 41 1.48 7.92 -11.43
N GLU A 42 0.69 8.63 -12.24
CA GLU A 42 0.84 8.58 -13.71
C GLU A 42 2.11 9.29 -14.20
N ARG A 43 2.58 10.30 -13.45
CA ARG A 43 3.86 10.99 -13.68
C ARG A 43 4.45 11.44 -12.35
N CYS A 44 5.74 11.19 -12.17
CA CYS A 44 6.57 11.89 -11.19
C CYS A 44 7.26 13.04 -11.93
N THR A 45 6.80 14.27 -11.73
CA THR A 45 7.49 15.50 -12.17
C THR A 45 8.31 16.09 -11.04
#